data_AF-A0A1J7JX81-F1
#
_entry.id   AF-A0A1J7JX81-F1
#
_cell.length_a   1.000
_cell.length_b   1.000
_cell.length_c   1.000
_cell.angle_alpha   90.00
_cell.angle_beta   90.00
_cell.angle_gamma   90.00
#
_symmetry.space_group_name_H-M   'P 1'
#
loop_
_entity.id
_entity.type
_entity.pdbx_description
1 polymer ?
#
loop_
_entity_poly.entity_id
_entity_poly.type
_entity_poly.pdbx_seq_one_letter_code
_entity_poly.pdbx_strand_id
1 'polypeptide(L)'
;MTAQDNAKSDTEAARHTTHPRPLFVYGTLCAKPLLASILTGDCDNIEAISKLMQPARVSGYKRFAAVVVATPDSSVDGYLLTLETRSQRSKLDNFEGE
;
A
#
# COMPACT_ATOMS: atom_id res chain seq x y z
N MET A 1 -21.14 -5.79 49.31
CA MET A 1 -20.16 -6.68 48.64
C MET A 1 -20.37 -6.49 47.14
N THR A 2 -19.36 -5.91 46.51
CA THR A 2 -19.31 -5.25 45.20
C THR A 2 -19.23 -6.24 44.03
N ALA A 3 -19.92 -5.93 42.92
CA ALA A 3 -19.52 -6.34 41.58
C ALA A 3 -20.09 -5.33 40.57
N GLN A 4 -19.27 -4.33 40.21
CA GLN A 4 -19.40 -3.60 38.96
C GLN A 4 -18.66 -4.42 37.89
N ASP A 5 -19.42 -4.98 36.95
CA ASP A 5 -18.86 -5.51 35.70
C ASP A 5 -18.87 -4.36 34.68
N ASN A 6 -17.71 -3.74 34.49
CA ASN A 6 -17.49 -2.79 33.41
C ASN A 6 -16.05 -2.92 32.91
N ALA A 7 -15.83 -3.81 31.95
CA ALA A 7 -14.63 -3.80 31.11
C ALA A 7 -14.82 -4.73 29.90
N LYS A 8 -15.38 -4.20 28.82
CA LYS A 8 -15.11 -4.74 27.47
C LYS A 8 -15.19 -3.65 26.41
N SER A 9 -14.40 -2.62 26.64
CA SER A 9 -13.98 -1.68 25.60
C SER A 9 -12.47 -1.84 25.51
N ASP A 10 -12.00 -2.51 24.46
CA ASP A 10 -10.67 -2.35 23.87
C ASP A 10 -10.57 -3.28 22.66
N THR A 11 -11.34 -2.94 21.62
CA THR A 11 -11.07 -3.47 20.28
C THR A 11 -10.01 -2.59 19.64
N GLU A 12 -8.80 -3.15 19.65
CA GLU A 12 -7.79 -2.98 18.60
C GLU A 12 -7.21 -1.56 18.43
N ALA A 13 -6.48 -1.12 19.46
CA ALA A 13 -5.42 -0.14 19.27
C ALA A 13 -4.42 -0.71 18.25
N ALA A 14 -4.45 -0.15 17.03
CA ALA A 14 -3.53 -0.45 15.95
C ALA A 14 -2.09 -0.49 16.48
N ARG A 15 -1.44 -1.65 16.37
CA ARG A 15 -0.03 -1.83 16.76
C ARG A 15 0.80 -0.79 15.99
N HIS A 16 1.38 0.17 16.69
CA HIS A 16 2.37 1.10 16.14
C HIS A 16 3.63 0.29 15.80
N THR A 17 3.66 -0.31 14.61
CA THR A 17 4.87 -0.94 14.09
C THR A 17 5.82 0.18 13.65
N THR A 18 6.97 0.30 14.31
CA THR A 18 8.04 1.25 13.96
C THR A 18 8.70 0.95 12.61
N HIS A 19 8.39 -0.20 12.01
CA HIS A 19 8.89 -0.60 10.70
C HIS A 19 7.99 -0.09 9.58
N PRO A 20 8.58 0.48 8.50
CA PRO A 20 7.84 0.80 7.29
C PRO A 20 7.10 -0.45 6.79
N ARG A 21 5.78 -0.36 6.69
CA ARG A 21 4.97 -1.41 6.06
C ARG A 21 5.12 -1.27 4.55
N PRO A 22 5.63 -2.28 3.82
CA PRO A 22 5.67 -2.22 2.37
C PRO A 22 4.25 -2.23 1.78
N LEU A 23 4.07 -1.59 0.63
CA LEU A 23 2.82 -1.58 -0.13
C LEU A 23 3.05 -2.19 -1.51
N PHE A 24 2.32 -3.24 -1.85
CA PHE A 24 2.33 -3.77 -3.20
C PHE A 24 1.41 -2.93 -4.08
N VAL A 25 1.94 -2.40 -5.19
CA VAL A 25 1.19 -1.66 -6.20
C VAL A 25 1.23 -2.40 -7.53
N TYR A 26 0.14 -2.33 -8.27
CA TYR A 26 -0.02 -2.95 -9.58
C TYR A 26 -0.80 -1.99 -10.50
N GLY A 27 -0.90 -2.35 -11.78
CA GLY A 27 -1.72 -1.61 -12.73
C GLY A 27 -1.24 -0.18 -12.97
N THR A 28 -2.13 0.80 -12.86
CA THR A 28 -1.84 2.20 -13.24
C THR A 28 -0.74 2.81 -12.38
N LEU A 29 -0.67 2.45 -11.09
CA LEU A 29 0.39 2.90 -10.17
C LEU A 29 1.78 2.34 -10.52
N CYS A 30 1.90 1.41 -11.48
CA CYS A 30 3.20 1.00 -12.02
C CYS A 30 3.80 2.04 -12.98
N ALA A 31 3.01 3.03 -13.46
CA ALA A 31 3.52 4.13 -14.26
C ALA A 31 4.40 5.05 -13.39
N LYS A 32 5.72 4.95 -13.54
CA LYS A 32 6.67 5.70 -12.73
C LYS A 32 6.43 7.22 -12.70
N PRO A 33 6.11 7.91 -13.82
CA PRO A 33 5.83 9.35 -13.78
C PRO A 33 4.60 9.70 -12.92
N LEU A 34 3.54 8.89 -13.00
CA LEU A 34 2.35 9.06 -12.16
C LEU A 34 2.69 8.86 -10.69
N LEU A 35 3.44 7.79 -10.38
CA LEU A 35 3.86 7.51 -9.01
C LEU A 35 4.76 8.62 -8.44
N ALA A 36 5.66 9.16 -9.26
CA ALA A 36 6.51 10.29 -8.89
C ALA A 36 5.66 11.54 -8.61
N SER A 37 4.68 11.83 -9.46
CA SER A 37 3.74 12.93 -9.27
C SER A 37 2.94 12.79 -7.97
N ILE A 38 2.43 11.60 -7.65
CA ILE A 38 1.66 11.36 -6.41
C ILE A 38 2.55 11.54 -5.18
N LEU A 39 3.74 10.92 -5.17
CA LEU A 39 4.59 10.91 -3.98
C LEU A 39 5.29 12.24 -3.74
N THR A 40 5.79 12.86 -4.80
CA THR A 40 6.68 14.03 -4.74
C THR A 40 6.04 15.33 -5.21
N GLY A 41 4.95 15.26 -5.99
CA GLY A 41 4.36 16.41 -6.67
C GLY A 41 4.95 16.70 -8.05
N ASP A 42 5.96 15.93 -8.48
CA ASP A 42 6.68 16.13 -9.74
C ASP A 42 6.83 14.78 -10.49
N CYS A 43 6.39 14.74 -11.75
CA CYS A 43 6.44 13.53 -12.57
C CYS A 43 7.85 13.18 -13.08
N ASP A 44 8.77 14.13 -13.09
CA ASP A 44 10.16 13.93 -13.55
C ASP A 44 11.06 13.37 -12.45
N ASN A 45 10.60 13.39 -11.19
CA ASN A 45 11.37 12.92 -10.04
C ASN A 45 11.35 11.38 -9.86
N ILE A 46 11.44 10.67 -10.98
CA ILE A 46 11.40 9.20 -11.05
C ILE A 46 12.59 8.57 -10.32
N GLU A 47 13.76 9.20 -10.40
CA GLU A 47 14.97 8.66 -9.77
C GLU A 47 14.85 8.64 -8.24
N ALA A 48 14.25 9.67 -7.64
CA ALA A 48 14.03 9.71 -6.20
C ALA A 48 13.10 8.57 -5.73
N ILE A 49 12.02 8.30 -6.47
CA ILE A 49 11.10 7.22 -6.10
C ILE A 49 11.62 5.84 -6.47
N SER A 50 12.53 5.71 -7.44
CA SER A 50 13.07 4.42 -7.87
C SER A 50 13.79 3.68 -6.74
N LYS A 51 14.38 4.41 -5.78
CA LYS A 51 15.01 3.85 -4.57
C LYS A 51 14.00 3.20 -3.61
N LEU A 52 12.74 3.60 -3.71
CA LEU A 52 11.64 3.10 -2.89
C LEU A 52 10.93 1.89 -3.54
N MET A 53 11.24 1.60 -4.80
CA MET A 53 10.55 0.60 -5.62
C MET A 53 11.39 -0.67 -5.78
N GLN A 54 10.77 -1.82 -5.55
CA GLN A 54 11.34 -3.11 -5.92
C GLN A 54 10.38 -3.88 -6.82
N PRO A 55 10.80 -4.40 -7.99
CA PRO A 55 9.96 -5.29 -8.78
C PRO A 55 9.47 -6.46 -7.94
N ALA A 56 8.18 -6.77 -8.02
CA ALA A 56 7.56 -7.81 -7.21
C ALA A 56 6.50 -8.56 -8.00
N ARG A 57 6.28 -9.82 -7.60
CA ARG A 57 5.23 -10.69 -8.13
C ARG A 57 4.42 -11.27 -6.97
N VAL A 58 3.10 -11.21 -7.08
CA VAL A 58 2.17 -11.81 -6.12
C VAL A 58 1.45 -12.98 -6.78
N SER A 59 1.61 -14.18 -6.22
CA SER A 59 1.00 -15.43 -6.73
C SER A 59 -0.37 -15.69 -6.09
N GLY A 60 -1.22 -16.46 -6.77
CA GLY A 60 -2.59 -16.78 -6.33
C GLY A 60 -3.62 -15.71 -6.67
N TYR A 61 -3.26 -14.75 -7.52
CA TYR A 61 -4.10 -13.62 -7.88
C TYR A 61 -4.06 -13.36 -9.38
N LYS A 62 -5.17 -12.89 -9.92
CA LYS A 62 -5.30 -12.46 -11.31
C LYS A 62 -5.91 -11.08 -11.39
N ARG A 63 -5.35 -10.24 -12.25
CA ARG A 63 -5.92 -8.93 -12.58
C ARG A 63 -7.08 -9.10 -13.56
N PHE A 64 -8.24 -8.61 -13.18
CA PHE A 64 -9.41 -8.45 -14.05
C PHE A 64 -9.74 -6.97 -14.14
N ALA A 65 -9.43 -6.34 -15.27
CA ALA A 65 -9.54 -4.89 -15.45
C ALA A 65 -8.80 -4.10 -14.34
N ALA A 66 -9.53 -3.37 -13.49
CA ALA A 66 -8.98 -2.56 -12.39
C ALA A 66 -8.91 -3.31 -11.05
N VAL A 67 -9.45 -4.54 -10.94
CA VAL A 67 -9.50 -5.29 -9.68
C VAL A 67 -8.60 -6.52 -9.73
N VAL A 68 -8.14 -6.94 -8.56
CA VAL A 68 -7.38 -8.17 -8.38
C VAL A 68 -8.22 -9.18 -7.62
N VAL A 69 -8.39 -10.36 -8.19
CA VAL A 69 -9.22 -11.44 -7.66
C VAL A 69 -8.33 -12.62 -7.32
N ALA A 70 -8.63 -13.30 -6.21
CA ALA A 70 -7.96 -14.56 -5.88
C ALA A 70 -8.24 -15.57 -7.00
N THR A 71 -7.18 -16.07 -7.62
CA THR A 71 -7.25 -17.04 -8.70
C THR A 71 -6.05 -17.97 -8.55
N PRO A 72 -6.27 -19.22 -8.13
CA PRO A 72 -5.21 -20.22 -8.06
C PRO A 72 -4.41 -20.27 -9.37
N ASP A 73 -3.11 -20.53 -9.26
CA ASP A 73 -2.18 -20.66 -10.40
C ASP A 73 -1.99 -19.39 -11.25
N SER A 74 -2.51 -18.25 -10.82
CA SER A 74 -2.28 -16.94 -11.46
C SER A 74 -1.27 -16.10 -10.68
N SER A 75 -0.69 -15.10 -11.34
CA SER A 75 0.19 -14.12 -10.69
C SER A 75 -0.02 -12.72 -11.24
N VAL A 76 0.24 -11.71 -10.41
CA VAL A 76 0.25 -10.29 -10.79
C VAL A 76 1.64 -9.73 -10.57
N ASP A 77 2.19 -9.13 -11.61
CA ASP A 77 3.44 -8.36 -11.56
C ASP A 77 3.15 -6.91 -11.15
N GLY A 78 4.08 -6.32 -10.40
CA GLY A 78 3.98 -4.96 -9.91
C GLY A 78 5.25 -4.51 -9.20
N TYR A 79 5.09 -3.60 -8.25
CA TYR A 79 6.18 -3.11 -7.41
C TYR A 79 5.82 -3.20 -5.94
N LEU A 80 6.81 -3.52 -5.12
CA LEU A 80 6.76 -3.32 -3.69
C LEU A 80 7.35 -1.94 -3.37
N LEU A 81 6.55 -1.10 -2.74
CA LEU A 81 6.93 0.24 -2.31
C LEU A 81 7.26 0.24 -0.83
N THR A 82 8.49 0.61 -0.48
CA THR A 82 8.88 0.87 0.90
C THR A 82 8.85 2.37 1.14
N LEU A 83 7.69 2.87 1.56
CA LEU A 83 7.48 4.31 1.79
C LEU A 83 8.15 4.74 3.09
N GLU A 84 8.80 5.90 3.06
CA GLU A 84 9.58 6.42 4.19
C GLU A 84 8.70 7.19 5.19
N THR A 85 7.59 7.78 4.70
CA THR A 85 6.74 8.65 5.52
C THR A 85 5.27 8.25 5.48
N ARG A 86 4.55 8.57 6.56
CA ARG A 86 3.09 8.41 6.61
C ARG A 86 2.38 9.26 5.56
N SER A 87 2.91 10.44 5.23
CA SER A 87 2.34 11.31 4.20
C SER A 87 2.34 10.65 2.83
N GLN A 88 3.46 10.04 2.41
CA GLN A 88 3.54 9.28 1.15
C GLN A 88 2.50 8.17 1.07
N ARG A 89 2.30 7.43 2.17
CA ARG A 89 1.27 6.40 2.26
C ARG A 89 -0.13 6.98 2.09
N SER A 90 -0.47 8.03 2.85
CA SER A 90 -1.78 8.66 2.74
C SER A 90 -2.07 9.24 1.36
N LYS A 91 -1.07 9.76 0.64
CA LYS A 91 -1.26 10.24 -0.74
C LYS A 91 -1.64 9.11 -1.69
N LEU A 92 -1.02 7.93 -1.55
CA LEU A 92 -1.37 6.75 -2.35
C LEU A 92 -2.75 6.20 -1.98
N ASP A 93 -3.06 6.11 -0.69
CA ASP A 93 -4.37 5.66 -0.22
C ASP A 93 -5.50 6.57 -0.72
N ASN A 94 -5.27 7.89 -0.76
CA ASN A 94 -6.24 8.87 -1.28
C ASN A 94 -6.44 8.76 -2.81
N PHE A 95 -5.40 8.40 -3.58
CA PHE A 95 -5.48 8.29 -5.03
C PHE A 95 -6.36 7.10 -5.48
N GLU A 96 -6.36 6.00 -4.73
CA GLU A 96 -7.21 4.83 -5.02
C GLU A 96 -8.65 4.99 -4.52
N GLY A 97 -8.95 6.08 -3.80
CA GLY A 97 -10.26 6.37 -3.21
C GLY A 97 -11.07 7.45 -3.92
N GLU A 98 -10.59 7.98 -5.05
CA GLU A 98 -11.32 8.90 -5.95
C GLU A 98 -12.18 8.17 -6.99
#